data_AF-A0A0P9CWG3-F1
#
_entry.id   AF-A0A0P9CWG3-F1
#
_cell.length_a   1.000
_cell.length_b   1.000
_cell.length_c   1.000
_cell.angle_alpha   90.00
_cell.angle_beta   90.00
_cell.angle_gamma   90.00
#
_symmetry.space_group_name_H-M   'P 1'
#
loop_
_entity.id
_entity.type
_entity.pdbx_description
1 polymer ?
#
loop_
_entity_poly.entity_id
_entity_poly.type
_entity_poly.pdbx_seq_one_letter_code
_entity_poly.pdbx_strand_id
1 'polypeptide(L)'
;MKIGFAQHNPYFAYWLLLEQAATARAAELGASLIVEPAFSAAEQSAAIDRFVEQRVDALIIGAIDSHVLAPAANRALAAGIPVIAADTEILGCEITATIRSDNVGGGKLAAAFLAERTGGQGAVAHLKGASSAHSATLRAQGFQSIIAQHPGLHIAYEAEGDWSLEDGRRLTREALARVPDLRALFAANDPMALGAAAAIAEAGRTGSILVASFDALPETLRAIHTGAVDATVRQFPAEIGRGALELAVRAAQGQPLEPLTLVRVDLLTAGTLADATLDLLELFPAMLRNVVDSRAALAQERGLLRSVIDAVPDTHLFVKDRASRFLITNAAHLHTLGLPRLDDVLGKTDMEITPGPLAEQYFADEQAVMDSGVPLHDRVEPVIIQPSGERRWYLTSKVPLRDASGAVTGHVGISRNITSLKLAEEEREHLQAEVIRMQGNMLRELSTPLIPISDDVLVMPLIGTLSEQRTQQILETLLEGISAAGAAIVILDITGVPLVDTQVANALIR
;
A
#
# COMPACT_ATOMS: atom_id res chain seq x y z
N MET A 1 32.41 1.16 -22.44
CA MET A 1 31.63 2.36 -22.13
C MET A 1 30.37 1.94 -21.40
N LYS A 2 30.09 2.53 -20.24
CA LYS A 2 28.92 2.29 -19.40
C LYS A 2 27.98 3.49 -19.52
N ILE A 3 26.75 3.25 -19.93
CA ILE A 3 25.71 4.28 -20.04
C ILE A 3 24.65 3.95 -19.00
N GLY A 4 24.33 4.90 -18.12
CA GLY A 4 23.19 4.78 -17.21
C GLY A 4 21.90 5.20 -17.91
N PHE A 5 20.79 4.55 -17.61
CA PHE A 5 19.46 4.98 -18.02
C PHE A 5 18.51 4.97 -16.82
N ALA A 6 18.19 6.17 -16.32
CA ALA A 6 17.17 6.38 -15.29
C ALA A 6 15.80 6.48 -15.96
N GLN A 7 15.09 5.37 -16.04
CA GLN A 7 13.85 5.23 -16.82
C GLN A 7 12.61 5.50 -15.97
N HIS A 8 11.66 6.24 -16.53
CA HIS A 8 10.33 6.35 -15.95
C HIS A 8 9.47 5.12 -16.27
N ASN A 9 8.90 4.51 -15.23
CA ASN A 9 7.82 3.52 -15.27
C ASN A 9 7.81 2.53 -16.47
N PRO A 10 8.47 1.37 -16.35
CA PRO A 10 8.56 0.39 -17.44
C PRO A 10 7.22 -0.31 -17.77
N TYR A 11 6.18 -0.14 -16.95
CA TYR A 11 4.88 -0.78 -17.20
C TYR A 11 4.03 -0.08 -18.26
N PHE A 12 4.40 1.13 -18.68
CA PHE A 12 3.76 1.79 -19.80
C PHE A 12 4.45 1.38 -21.10
N ALA A 13 3.70 0.83 -22.06
CA ALA A 13 4.23 0.24 -23.29
C ALA A 13 5.16 1.18 -24.07
N TYR A 14 4.88 2.49 -24.03
CA TYR A 14 5.73 3.54 -24.59
C TYR A 14 7.17 3.51 -24.06
N TRP A 15 7.34 3.51 -22.73
CA TRP A 15 8.66 3.52 -22.08
C TRP A 15 9.40 2.21 -22.29
N LEU A 16 8.69 1.10 -22.33
CA LEU A 16 9.27 -0.23 -22.62
C LEU A 16 9.88 -0.30 -24.03
N LEU A 17 9.23 0.31 -25.03
CA LEU A 17 9.74 0.33 -26.40
C LEU A 17 10.99 1.20 -26.55
N LEU A 18 10.97 2.37 -25.89
CA LEU A 18 12.11 3.27 -25.84
C LEU A 18 13.33 2.56 -25.22
N GLU A 19 13.15 1.89 -24.08
CA GLU A 19 14.20 1.12 -23.41
C GLU A 19 14.73 -0.03 -24.27
N GLN A 20 13.85 -0.79 -24.93
CA GLN A 20 14.27 -1.89 -25.80
C GLN A 20 15.08 -1.40 -26.98
N ALA A 21 14.67 -0.29 -27.60
CA ALA A 21 15.41 0.29 -28.71
C ALA A 21 16.78 0.84 -28.26
N ALA A 22 16.84 1.48 -27.09
CA ALA A 22 18.10 1.91 -26.49
C ALA A 22 19.00 0.70 -26.18
N THR A 23 18.47 -0.36 -25.59
CA THR A 23 19.22 -1.58 -25.24
C THR A 23 19.76 -2.28 -26.47
N ALA A 24 18.94 -2.46 -27.51
CA ALA A 24 19.37 -3.05 -28.77
C ALA A 24 20.49 -2.22 -29.41
N ARG A 25 20.33 -0.88 -29.43
CA ARG A 25 21.35 0.01 -29.96
C ARG A 25 22.64 0.00 -29.14
N ALA A 26 22.57 -0.26 -27.83
CA ALA A 26 23.75 -0.38 -26.97
C ALA A 26 24.60 -1.59 -27.38
N ALA A 27 23.95 -2.72 -27.64
CA ALA A 27 24.62 -3.91 -28.12
C ALA A 27 25.31 -3.68 -29.48
N GLU A 28 24.65 -2.98 -30.41
CA GLU A 28 25.22 -2.64 -31.72
C GLU A 28 26.45 -1.72 -31.62
N LEU A 29 26.43 -0.78 -30.68
CA LEU A 29 27.52 0.19 -30.48
C LEU A 29 28.61 -0.31 -29.51
N GLY A 30 28.50 -1.54 -28.98
CA GLY A 30 29.42 -2.08 -27.99
C GLY A 30 29.40 -1.34 -26.64
N ALA A 31 28.28 -0.69 -26.32
CA ALA A 31 28.04 -0.01 -25.06
C ALA A 31 27.34 -0.93 -24.06
N SER A 32 27.63 -0.78 -22.76
CA SER A 32 26.88 -1.42 -21.69
C SER A 32 25.84 -0.44 -21.17
N LEU A 33 24.56 -0.71 -21.44
CA LEU A 33 23.43 0.07 -20.91
C LEU A 33 22.98 -0.55 -19.59
N ILE A 34 22.95 0.25 -18.52
CA ILE A 34 22.44 -0.12 -17.21
C ILE A 34 21.15 0.64 -17.00
N VAL A 35 20.03 -0.07 -16.95
CA VAL A 35 18.70 0.52 -16.80
C VAL A 35 18.27 0.42 -15.35
N GLU A 36 17.87 1.54 -14.75
CA GLU A 36 17.24 1.58 -13.43
C GLU A 36 15.84 2.22 -13.55
N PRO A 37 14.76 1.43 -13.37
CA PRO A 37 13.40 1.96 -13.40
C PRO A 37 13.08 2.73 -12.12
N ALA A 38 12.26 3.77 -12.26
CA ALA A 38 11.75 4.56 -11.14
C ALA A 38 10.26 4.87 -11.28
N PHE A 39 9.55 4.86 -10.15
CA PHE A 39 8.10 5.11 -10.05
C PHE A 39 7.79 6.44 -9.36
N SER A 40 8.79 7.10 -8.78
CA SER A 40 8.69 8.43 -8.20
C SER A 40 9.92 9.29 -8.52
N ALA A 41 9.77 10.62 -8.43
CA ALA A 41 10.90 11.53 -8.59
C ALA A 41 12.01 11.29 -7.56
N ALA A 42 11.66 10.87 -6.34
CA ALA A 42 12.63 10.53 -5.31
C ALA A 42 13.44 9.28 -5.66
N GLU A 43 12.76 8.22 -6.13
CA GLU A 43 13.42 7.00 -6.62
C GLU A 43 14.32 7.30 -7.83
N GLN A 44 13.83 8.13 -8.76
CA GLN A 44 14.60 8.49 -9.95
C GLN A 44 15.83 9.33 -9.60
N SER A 45 15.71 10.26 -8.64
CA SER A 45 16.86 10.98 -8.10
C SER A 45 17.88 10.03 -7.49
N ALA A 46 17.44 9.04 -6.70
CA ALA A 46 18.34 8.05 -6.10
C ALA A 46 19.02 7.16 -7.16
N ALA A 47 18.33 6.83 -8.25
CA ALA A 47 18.92 6.11 -9.39
C ALA A 47 20.02 6.95 -10.07
N ILE A 48 19.76 8.25 -10.28
CA ILE A 48 20.76 9.18 -10.81
C ILE A 48 21.99 9.22 -9.90
N ASP A 49 21.82 9.32 -8.58
CA ASP A 49 22.92 9.34 -7.62
C ASP A 49 23.75 8.05 -7.68
N ARG A 50 23.12 6.87 -7.81
CA ARG A 50 23.83 5.60 -8.01
C ARG A 50 24.64 5.58 -9.31
N PHE A 51 24.13 6.14 -10.40
CA PHE A 51 24.90 6.24 -11.65
C PHE A 51 26.12 7.16 -11.51
N VAL A 52 25.98 8.25 -10.74
CA VAL A 52 27.11 9.14 -10.40
C VAL A 52 28.16 8.40 -9.59
N GLU A 53 27.76 7.66 -8.55
CA GLU A 53 28.66 6.84 -7.72
C GLU A 53 29.37 5.75 -8.54
N GLN A 54 28.65 5.11 -9.46
CA GLN A 54 29.19 4.10 -10.38
C GLN A 54 30.10 4.67 -11.47
N ARG A 55 30.16 6.00 -11.62
CA ARG A 55 30.93 6.72 -12.66
C ARG A 55 30.63 6.20 -14.06
N VAL A 56 29.35 6.22 -14.45
CA VAL A 56 28.97 5.96 -15.84
C VAL A 56 29.54 7.04 -16.77
N ASP A 57 29.77 6.68 -18.03
CA ASP A 57 30.38 7.57 -19.03
C ASP A 57 29.39 8.61 -19.58
N ALA A 58 28.09 8.31 -19.56
CA ALA A 58 26.99 9.24 -19.79
C ALA A 58 25.69 8.70 -19.17
N LEU A 59 24.70 9.58 -19.00
CA LEU A 59 23.43 9.29 -18.36
C LEU A 59 22.26 9.70 -19.26
N ILE A 60 21.34 8.77 -19.51
CA ILE A 60 20.04 9.04 -20.11
C ILE A 60 19.01 9.17 -19.00
N ILE A 61 18.14 10.17 -19.07
CA ILE A 61 17.04 10.37 -18.13
C ILE A 61 15.73 10.47 -18.91
N GLY A 62 14.85 9.49 -18.71
CA GLY A 62 13.45 9.59 -19.11
C GLY A 62 12.66 10.19 -17.96
N ALA A 63 12.59 11.52 -17.88
CA ALA A 63 12.13 12.23 -16.69
C ALA A 63 10.66 11.92 -16.34
N ILE A 64 10.37 11.59 -15.07
CA ILE A 64 8.99 11.45 -14.58
C ILE A 64 8.25 12.79 -14.52
N ASP A 65 8.99 13.87 -14.33
CA ASP A 65 8.49 15.23 -14.15
C ASP A 65 9.55 16.21 -14.65
N SER A 66 9.10 17.20 -15.42
CA SER A 66 9.99 18.15 -16.09
C SER A 66 10.63 19.18 -15.16
N HIS A 67 10.11 19.40 -13.96
CA HIS A 67 10.48 20.52 -13.09
C HIS A 67 11.28 20.11 -11.86
N VAL A 68 11.14 18.86 -11.40
CA VAL A 68 11.70 18.43 -10.09
C VAL A 68 13.06 17.74 -10.19
N LEU A 69 13.49 17.29 -11.37
CA LEU A 69 14.73 16.52 -11.53
C LEU A 69 15.98 17.36 -11.82
N ALA A 70 15.85 18.67 -12.01
CA ALA A 70 16.98 19.56 -12.27
C ALA A 70 18.11 19.44 -11.23
N PRO A 71 17.82 19.37 -9.90
CA PRO A 71 18.88 19.20 -8.91
C PRO A 71 19.64 17.88 -9.06
N ALA A 72 18.98 16.80 -9.45
CA ALA A 72 19.62 15.51 -9.67
C ALA A 72 20.46 15.50 -10.95
N ALA A 73 19.92 16.05 -12.05
CA ALA A 73 20.66 16.22 -13.30
C ALA A 73 21.92 17.09 -13.10
N ASN A 74 21.82 18.19 -12.36
CA ASN A 74 22.96 19.05 -12.03
C ASN A 74 24.07 18.33 -11.24
N ARG A 75 23.73 17.37 -10.36
CA ARG A 75 24.74 16.56 -9.67
C ARG A 75 25.51 15.66 -10.62
N ALA A 76 24.83 15.04 -11.59
CA ALA A 76 25.50 14.25 -12.63
C ALA A 76 26.40 15.11 -13.51
N LEU A 77 25.91 16.28 -13.95
CA LEU A 77 26.70 17.24 -14.73
C LEU A 77 27.93 17.75 -13.95
N ALA A 78 27.79 18.06 -12.66
CA ALA A 78 28.88 18.49 -11.80
C ALA A 78 29.95 17.39 -11.57
N ALA A 79 29.55 16.12 -11.68
CA ALA A 79 30.47 14.97 -11.67
C ALA A 79 31.16 14.75 -13.03
N GLY A 80 30.89 15.59 -14.03
CA GLY A 80 31.45 15.49 -15.38
C GLY A 80 30.75 14.44 -16.25
N ILE A 81 29.57 13.96 -15.86
CA ILE A 81 28.79 12.98 -16.60
C ILE A 81 27.82 13.73 -17.53
N PRO A 82 27.92 13.57 -18.86
CA PRO A 82 26.96 14.15 -19.79
C PRO A 82 25.55 13.58 -19.57
N VAL A 83 24.54 14.44 -19.63
CA VAL A 83 23.14 14.09 -19.36
C VAL A 83 22.29 14.31 -20.61
N ILE A 84 21.61 13.25 -21.05
CA ILE A 84 20.67 13.26 -22.17
C ILE A 84 19.25 13.09 -21.63
N ALA A 85 18.36 14.06 -21.86
CA ALA A 85 16.94 13.87 -21.61
C ALA A 85 16.29 13.15 -22.79
N ALA A 86 15.54 12.09 -22.50
CA ALA A 86 14.82 11.31 -23.48
C ALA A 86 13.31 11.46 -23.25
N ASP A 87 12.58 11.80 -24.31
CA ASP A 87 11.13 12.06 -24.35
C ASP A 87 10.67 13.28 -23.52
N THR A 88 10.90 13.25 -22.20
CA THR A 88 10.49 14.30 -21.29
C THR A 88 11.67 15.19 -20.93
N GLU A 89 11.55 16.49 -21.24
CA GLU A 89 12.57 17.50 -20.93
C GLU A 89 12.74 17.70 -19.44
N ILE A 90 13.97 18.04 -19.01
CA ILE A 90 14.27 18.52 -17.67
C ILE A 90 14.50 20.03 -17.74
N LEU A 91 13.64 20.78 -17.08
CA LEU A 91 13.65 22.24 -17.00
C LEU A 91 14.41 22.69 -15.74
N GLY A 92 14.96 23.91 -15.77
CA GLY A 92 15.70 24.47 -14.64
C GLY A 92 17.17 24.04 -14.54
N CYS A 93 17.70 23.34 -15.55
CA CYS A 93 19.12 23.07 -15.72
C CYS A 93 19.52 23.01 -17.21
N GLU A 94 20.79 23.31 -17.51
CA GLU A 94 21.36 23.13 -18.84
C GLU A 94 21.93 21.71 -18.97
N ILE A 95 21.14 20.81 -19.56
CA ILE A 95 21.59 19.44 -19.85
C ILE A 95 22.38 19.36 -21.17
N THR A 96 23.06 18.25 -21.42
CA THR A 96 23.92 18.10 -22.59
C THR A 96 23.14 18.06 -23.90
N ALA A 97 22.04 17.31 -23.95
CA ALA A 97 21.11 17.32 -25.07
C ALA A 97 19.74 16.75 -24.67
N THR A 98 18.72 17.11 -25.43
CA THR A 98 17.37 16.55 -25.36
C THR A 98 17.04 15.86 -26.67
N ILE A 99 16.44 14.68 -26.61
CA ILE A 99 15.71 14.08 -27.73
C ILE A 99 14.28 13.79 -27.33
N ARG A 100 13.32 14.28 -28.12
CA ARG A 100 11.89 14.09 -27.85
C ARG A 100 11.03 14.24 -29.10
N SER A 101 9.77 13.84 -29.01
CA SER A 101 8.77 14.14 -30.04
C SER A 101 8.60 15.64 -30.27
N ASP A 102 8.28 16.02 -31.51
CA ASP A 102 7.77 17.35 -31.85
C ASP A 102 6.35 17.54 -31.30
N ASN A 103 6.26 17.78 -29.99
CA ASN A 103 5.00 17.97 -29.28
C ASN A 103 4.20 19.19 -29.79
N VAL A 104 4.87 20.27 -30.22
CA VAL A 104 4.20 21.44 -30.80
C VAL A 104 3.64 21.09 -32.17
N GLY A 105 4.44 20.46 -33.03
CA GLY A 105 3.97 19.95 -34.33
C GLY A 105 2.81 18.99 -34.20
N GLY A 106 2.87 18.06 -33.23
CA GLY A 106 1.79 17.13 -32.96
C GLY A 106 0.50 17.82 -32.51
N GLY A 107 0.58 18.79 -31.61
CA GLY A 107 -0.57 19.61 -31.23
C GLY A 107 -1.20 20.36 -32.43
N LYS A 108 -0.35 20.86 -33.34
CA LYS A 108 -0.81 21.48 -34.60
C LYS A 108 -1.51 20.49 -35.52
N LEU A 109 -0.97 19.28 -35.69
CA LEU A 109 -1.59 18.23 -36.51
C LEU A 109 -2.98 17.86 -36.00
N ALA A 110 -3.13 17.65 -34.69
CA ALA A 110 -4.42 17.34 -34.08
C ALA A 110 -5.43 18.49 -34.26
N ALA A 111 -5.03 19.73 -34.02
CA ALA A 111 -5.91 20.88 -34.20
C ALA A 111 -6.28 21.13 -35.66
N ALA A 112 -5.34 20.97 -36.60
CA ALA A 112 -5.61 21.14 -38.02
C ALA A 112 -6.63 20.12 -38.52
N PHE A 113 -6.50 18.86 -38.08
CA PHE A 113 -7.47 17.82 -38.36
C PHE A 113 -8.88 18.17 -37.85
N LEU A 114 -8.99 18.62 -36.59
CA LEU A 114 -10.28 19.01 -36.02
C LEU A 114 -10.87 20.25 -36.73
N ALA A 115 -10.03 21.23 -37.09
CA ALA A 115 -10.48 22.41 -37.82
C ALA A 115 -11.01 22.05 -39.21
N GLU A 116 -10.30 21.19 -39.96
CA GLU A 116 -10.75 20.71 -41.27
C GLU A 116 -12.09 19.96 -41.16
N ARG A 117 -12.18 19.01 -40.22
CA ARG A 117 -13.34 18.12 -40.08
C ARG A 117 -14.58 18.80 -39.50
N THR A 118 -14.42 19.93 -38.83
CA THR A 118 -15.53 20.79 -38.39
C THR A 118 -15.88 21.88 -39.40
N GLY A 119 -15.12 22.05 -40.48
CA GLY A 119 -15.26 23.18 -41.39
C GLY A 119 -14.85 24.52 -40.75
N GLY A 120 -14.02 24.47 -39.71
CA GLY A 120 -13.52 25.64 -38.97
C GLY A 120 -14.57 26.29 -38.06
N GLN A 121 -15.57 25.53 -37.60
CA GLN A 121 -16.72 26.05 -36.85
C GLN A 121 -17.05 25.20 -35.62
N GLY A 122 -17.44 25.86 -34.53
CA GLY A 122 -18.03 25.23 -33.35
C GLY A 122 -17.16 25.29 -32.10
N ALA A 123 -17.69 24.70 -31.03
CA ALA A 123 -17.02 24.64 -29.74
C ALA A 123 -16.11 23.41 -29.65
N VAL A 124 -14.90 23.61 -29.11
CA VAL A 124 -13.90 22.56 -28.91
C VAL A 124 -13.51 22.44 -27.44
N ALA A 125 -13.30 21.22 -26.98
CA ALA A 125 -12.75 20.92 -25.66
C ALA A 125 -11.29 20.49 -25.78
N HIS A 126 -10.46 20.89 -24.83
CA HIS A 126 -9.08 20.46 -24.73
C HIS A 126 -8.82 19.84 -23.35
N LEU A 127 -8.59 18.53 -23.34
CA LEU A 127 -8.12 17.81 -22.16
C LEU A 127 -6.60 17.81 -22.18
N LYS A 128 -6.01 18.75 -21.44
CA LYS A 128 -4.56 18.83 -21.28
C LYS A 128 -4.07 17.62 -20.48
N GLY A 129 -2.79 17.31 -20.58
CA GLY A 129 -2.14 16.36 -19.69
C GLY A 129 -1.72 16.98 -18.37
N ALA A 130 -0.92 16.22 -17.60
CA ALA A 130 -0.43 16.68 -16.31
C ALA A 130 0.50 17.89 -16.47
N SER A 131 0.29 18.90 -15.62
CA SER A 131 1.08 20.14 -15.59
C SER A 131 2.55 19.93 -15.18
N SER A 132 2.86 18.78 -14.58
CA SER A 132 4.23 18.34 -14.30
C SER A 132 5.08 18.09 -15.54
N ALA A 133 4.45 17.76 -16.68
CA ALA A 133 5.14 17.35 -17.89
C ALA A 133 5.12 18.46 -18.95
N HIS A 134 6.30 18.91 -19.38
CA HIS A 134 6.42 19.98 -20.37
C HIS A 134 5.80 19.61 -21.74
N SER A 135 5.73 18.31 -22.06
CA SER A 135 5.04 17.81 -23.25
C SER A 135 3.56 18.25 -23.33
N ALA A 136 2.85 18.30 -22.19
CA ALA A 136 1.46 18.78 -22.13
C ALA A 136 1.36 20.26 -22.56
N THR A 137 2.26 21.10 -22.06
CA THR A 137 2.34 22.53 -22.41
C THR A 137 2.62 22.72 -23.90
N LEU A 138 3.57 21.95 -24.46
CA LEU A 138 3.95 22.06 -25.87
C LEU A 138 2.84 21.58 -26.82
N ARG A 139 2.15 20.48 -26.48
CA ARG A 139 0.97 20.01 -27.22
C ARG A 139 -0.14 21.05 -27.18
N ALA A 140 -0.39 21.65 -26.01
CA ALA A 140 -1.35 22.73 -25.83
C ALA A 140 -1.01 23.96 -26.69
N GLN A 141 0.24 24.39 -26.69
CA GLN A 141 0.72 25.51 -27.51
C GLN A 141 0.48 25.25 -29.00
N GLY A 142 0.83 24.06 -29.48
CA GLY A 142 0.59 23.66 -30.87
C GLY A 142 -0.89 23.70 -31.22
N PHE A 143 -1.73 23.10 -30.37
CA PHE A 143 -3.17 23.06 -30.54
C PHE A 143 -3.78 24.46 -30.62
N GLN A 144 -3.52 25.30 -29.60
CA GLN A 144 -4.03 26.67 -29.52
C GLN A 144 -3.59 27.53 -30.71
N SER A 145 -2.35 27.34 -31.21
CA SER A 145 -1.83 28.11 -32.35
C SER A 145 -2.62 27.91 -33.64
N ILE A 146 -3.22 26.74 -33.85
CA ILE A 146 -4.07 26.47 -35.01
C ILE A 146 -5.50 26.94 -34.76
N ILE A 147 -6.07 26.67 -33.58
CA ILE A 147 -7.43 27.13 -33.25
C ILE A 147 -7.54 28.66 -33.40
N ALA A 148 -6.52 29.42 -32.97
CA ALA A 148 -6.48 30.87 -33.12
C ALA A 148 -6.54 31.37 -34.58
N GLN A 149 -6.20 30.53 -35.56
CA GLN A 149 -6.29 30.86 -36.99
C GLN A 149 -7.70 30.63 -37.58
N HIS A 150 -8.61 30.01 -36.82
CA HIS A 150 -9.98 29.70 -37.22
C HIS A 150 -10.99 30.40 -36.28
N PRO A 151 -11.37 31.67 -36.52
CA PRO A 151 -12.23 32.42 -35.61
C PRO A 151 -13.61 31.79 -35.32
N GLY A 152 -14.12 30.92 -36.20
CA GLY A 152 -15.36 30.17 -35.99
C GLY A 152 -15.21 28.98 -35.05
N LEU A 153 -13.98 28.53 -34.80
CA LEU A 153 -13.64 27.42 -33.93
C LEU A 153 -13.04 27.98 -32.64
N HIS A 154 -13.64 27.70 -31.49
CA HIS A 154 -13.17 28.27 -30.23
C HIS A 154 -13.10 27.21 -29.13
N ILE A 155 -12.11 27.38 -28.24
CA ILE A 155 -11.93 26.51 -27.09
C ILE A 155 -12.96 26.91 -26.03
N ALA A 156 -14.01 26.11 -25.88
CA ALA A 156 -15.11 26.36 -24.94
C ALA A 156 -14.88 25.65 -23.59
N TYR A 157 -14.00 24.66 -23.55
CA TYR A 157 -13.60 23.97 -22.33
C TYR A 157 -12.12 23.59 -22.41
N GLU A 158 -11.36 23.87 -21.35
CA GLU A 158 -9.98 23.43 -21.20
C GLU A 158 -9.72 23.07 -19.74
N ALA A 159 -9.06 21.93 -19.50
CA ALA A 159 -8.75 21.47 -18.16
C ALA A 159 -7.47 20.62 -18.13
N GLU A 160 -6.83 20.57 -16.97
CA GLU A 160 -5.70 19.69 -16.68
C GLU A 160 -6.21 18.30 -16.32
N GLY A 161 -5.59 17.27 -16.91
CA GLY A 161 -5.78 15.88 -16.57
C GLY A 161 -4.50 15.23 -16.07
N ASP A 162 -4.56 13.95 -15.72
CA ASP A 162 -3.45 13.19 -15.12
C ASP A 162 -2.91 12.08 -16.04
N TRP A 163 -3.24 12.15 -17.33
CA TRP A 163 -2.94 11.13 -18.34
C TRP A 163 -3.77 9.83 -18.24
N SER A 164 -4.75 9.74 -17.33
CA SER A 164 -5.53 8.52 -17.11
C SER A 164 -6.87 8.49 -17.87
N LEU A 165 -7.36 7.27 -18.05
CA LEU A 165 -8.70 7.02 -18.62
C LEU A 165 -9.81 7.62 -17.75
N GLU A 166 -9.69 7.52 -16.42
CA GLU A 166 -10.71 7.98 -15.48
C GLU A 166 -10.87 9.51 -15.56
N ASP A 167 -9.76 10.22 -15.65
CA ASP A 167 -9.76 11.68 -15.76
C ASP A 167 -10.24 12.15 -17.12
N GLY A 168 -9.86 11.45 -18.20
CA GLY A 168 -10.45 11.66 -19.52
C GLY A 168 -11.98 11.57 -19.52
N ARG A 169 -12.53 10.56 -18.83
CA ARG A 169 -13.98 10.37 -18.68
C ARG A 169 -14.61 11.46 -17.81
N ARG A 170 -14.00 11.79 -16.66
CA ARG A 170 -14.48 12.82 -15.74
C ARG A 170 -14.53 14.19 -16.42
N LEU A 171 -13.42 14.64 -17.01
CA LEU A 171 -13.30 15.94 -17.65
C LEU A 171 -14.22 16.07 -18.87
N THR A 172 -14.45 14.98 -19.62
CA THR A 172 -15.39 15.01 -20.74
C THR A 172 -16.83 15.15 -20.28
N ARG A 173 -17.24 14.49 -19.19
CA ARG A 173 -18.57 14.71 -18.60
C ARG A 173 -18.77 16.16 -18.16
N GLU A 174 -17.75 16.76 -17.55
CA GLU A 174 -17.76 18.18 -17.18
C GLU A 174 -17.88 19.09 -18.42
N ALA A 175 -17.12 18.80 -19.48
CA ALA A 175 -17.17 19.53 -20.75
C ALA A 175 -18.57 19.44 -21.40
N LEU A 176 -19.15 18.24 -21.49
CA LEU A 176 -20.49 18.02 -22.07
C LEU A 176 -21.60 18.72 -21.29
N ALA A 177 -21.48 18.80 -19.96
CA ALA A 177 -22.42 19.52 -19.12
C ALA A 177 -22.35 21.04 -19.29
N ARG A 178 -21.14 21.58 -19.52
CA ARG A 178 -20.91 23.04 -19.68
C ARG A 178 -21.11 23.52 -21.12
N VAL A 179 -20.88 22.65 -22.10
CA VAL A 179 -20.87 22.99 -23.53
C VAL A 179 -21.76 21.99 -24.31
N PRO A 180 -23.09 22.15 -24.29
CA PRO A 180 -24.02 21.20 -24.92
C PRO A 180 -23.82 21.03 -26.44
N ASP A 181 -23.31 22.07 -27.10
CA ASP A 181 -23.01 22.16 -28.54
C ASP A 181 -21.55 21.80 -28.88
N LEU A 182 -20.84 21.13 -27.96
CA LEU A 182 -19.49 20.64 -28.18
C LEU A 182 -19.40 19.85 -29.49
N ARG A 183 -18.43 20.21 -30.35
CA ARG A 183 -18.29 19.66 -31.69
C ARG A 183 -17.01 18.82 -31.86
N ALA A 184 -15.97 19.16 -31.12
CA ALA A 184 -14.71 18.44 -31.15
C ALA A 184 -14.03 18.42 -29.78
N LEU A 185 -13.15 17.45 -29.57
CA LEU A 185 -12.35 17.29 -28.37
C LEU A 185 -10.94 16.86 -28.77
N PHE A 186 -9.93 17.54 -28.22
CA PHE A 186 -8.55 17.09 -28.25
C PHE A 186 -8.14 16.62 -26.85
N ALA A 187 -7.66 15.39 -26.73
CA ALA A 187 -7.05 14.88 -25.51
C ALA A 187 -5.55 14.72 -25.71
N ALA A 188 -4.76 15.23 -24.77
CA ALA A 188 -3.30 15.28 -24.92
C ALA A 188 -2.63 13.90 -24.92
N ASN A 189 -3.35 12.81 -24.60
CA ASN A 189 -2.91 11.43 -24.80
C ASN A 189 -4.08 10.48 -25.10
N ASP A 190 -3.74 9.25 -25.45
CA ASP A 190 -4.67 8.21 -25.86
C ASP A 190 -5.56 7.68 -24.70
N PRO A 191 -5.06 7.37 -23.50
CA PRO A 191 -5.91 6.98 -22.37
C PRO A 191 -7.01 8.01 -22.04
N MET A 192 -6.68 9.31 -21.99
CA MET A 192 -7.71 10.33 -21.75
C MET A 192 -8.71 10.40 -22.91
N ALA A 193 -8.25 10.20 -24.16
CA ALA A 193 -9.14 10.14 -25.32
C ALA A 193 -10.10 8.96 -25.28
N LEU A 194 -9.65 7.79 -24.83
CA LEU A 194 -10.50 6.61 -24.63
C LEU A 194 -11.55 6.86 -23.53
N GLY A 195 -11.14 7.50 -22.43
CA GLY A 195 -12.07 7.95 -21.39
C GLY A 195 -13.10 8.96 -21.92
N ALA A 196 -12.65 9.90 -22.77
CA ALA A 196 -13.51 10.87 -23.43
C ALA A 196 -14.52 10.20 -24.37
N ALA A 197 -14.05 9.27 -25.22
CA ALA A 197 -14.90 8.51 -26.12
C ALA A 197 -15.98 7.71 -25.36
N ALA A 198 -15.63 7.11 -24.22
CA ALA A 198 -16.59 6.42 -23.35
C ALA A 198 -17.67 7.39 -22.81
N ALA A 199 -17.28 8.56 -22.29
CA ALA A 199 -18.22 9.58 -21.82
C ALA A 199 -19.13 10.11 -22.94
N ILE A 200 -18.59 10.32 -24.14
CA ILE A 200 -19.35 10.74 -25.33
C ILE A 200 -20.36 9.66 -25.75
N ALA A 201 -19.97 8.39 -25.69
CA ALA A 201 -20.85 7.27 -25.97
C ALA A 201 -21.98 7.14 -24.93
N GLU A 202 -21.68 7.30 -23.64
CA GLU A 202 -22.68 7.34 -22.55
C GLU A 202 -23.69 8.47 -22.74
N ALA A 203 -23.27 9.60 -23.31
CA ALA A 203 -24.15 10.72 -23.66
C ALA A 203 -24.91 10.53 -24.99
N GLY A 204 -24.72 9.41 -25.70
CA GLY A 204 -25.35 9.17 -27.00
C GLY A 204 -24.85 10.10 -28.12
N ARG A 205 -23.62 10.63 -28.00
CA ARG A 205 -23.05 11.64 -28.90
C ARG A 205 -21.90 11.12 -29.76
N THR A 206 -21.66 9.80 -29.80
CA THR A 206 -20.66 9.18 -30.66
C THR A 206 -20.85 9.60 -32.13
N GLY A 207 -19.75 9.96 -32.81
CA GLY A 207 -19.77 10.47 -34.18
C GLY A 207 -20.29 11.91 -34.33
N SER A 208 -20.98 12.46 -33.33
CA SER A 208 -21.38 13.88 -33.32
C SER A 208 -20.25 14.79 -32.81
N ILE A 209 -19.40 14.26 -31.93
CA ILE A 209 -18.25 14.96 -31.36
C ILE A 209 -17.00 14.27 -31.90
N LEU A 210 -16.16 15.03 -32.61
CA LEU A 210 -14.90 14.52 -33.14
C LEU A 210 -13.87 14.39 -32.02
N VAL A 211 -13.09 13.31 -31.98
CA VAL A 211 -12.07 13.10 -30.94
C VAL A 211 -10.70 12.93 -31.60
N ALA A 212 -9.74 13.79 -31.26
CA ALA A 212 -8.34 13.64 -31.61
C ALA A 212 -7.49 13.37 -30.36
N SER A 213 -6.44 12.58 -30.49
CA SER A 213 -5.57 12.17 -29.39
C SER A 213 -4.08 12.13 -29.76
N PHE A 214 -3.26 11.51 -28.91
CA PHE A 214 -1.80 11.44 -29.03
C PHE A 214 -1.32 10.10 -28.46
N ASP A 215 -0.35 9.46 -29.12
CA ASP A 215 0.45 8.26 -28.74
C ASP A 215 0.37 7.14 -29.79
N ALA A 216 -0.79 6.92 -30.39
CA ALA A 216 -1.11 5.77 -31.26
C ALA A 216 -1.00 4.40 -30.57
N LEU A 217 -1.55 4.30 -29.36
CA LEU A 217 -1.69 3.04 -28.63
C LEU A 217 -2.68 2.09 -29.34
N PRO A 218 -2.46 0.77 -29.26
CA PRO A 218 -3.30 -0.24 -29.90
C PRO A 218 -4.79 -0.11 -29.60
N GLU A 219 -5.15 0.20 -28.37
CA GLU A 219 -6.54 0.39 -27.94
C GLU A 219 -7.19 1.59 -28.64
N THR A 220 -6.46 2.68 -28.83
CA THR A 220 -6.94 3.86 -29.55
C THR A 220 -7.00 3.64 -31.04
N LEU A 221 -6.07 2.89 -31.62
CA LEU A 221 -6.13 2.52 -33.04
C LEU A 221 -7.35 1.65 -33.34
N ARG A 222 -7.69 0.73 -32.42
CA ARG A 222 -8.97 0.02 -32.48
C ARG A 222 -10.15 0.97 -32.31
N ALA A 223 -10.09 1.93 -31.39
CA ALA A 223 -11.14 2.93 -31.23
C ALA A 223 -11.36 3.77 -32.51
N ILE A 224 -10.28 4.10 -33.23
CA ILE A 224 -10.32 4.74 -34.54
C ILE A 224 -10.98 3.85 -35.59
N HIS A 225 -10.61 2.56 -35.63
CA HIS A 225 -11.24 1.60 -36.52
C HIS A 225 -12.76 1.47 -36.27
N THR A 226 -13.20 1.55 -35.01
CA THR A 226 -14.63 1.49 -34.65
C THR A 226 -15.36 2.84 -34.72
N GLY A 227 -14.65 3.94 -35.02
CA GLY A 227 -15.22 5.29 -35.08
C GLY A 227 -15.54 5.94 -33.73
N ALA A 228 -14.94 5.45 -32.63
CA ALA A 228 -15.07 6.04 -31.30
C ALA A 228 -14.05 7.17 -31.06
N VAL A 229 -12.92 7.12 -31.76
CA VAL A 229 -11.90 8.19 -31.86
C VAL A 229 -11.69 8.48 -33.35
N ASP A 230 -11.38 9.72 -33.74
CA ASP A 230 -11.26 10.08 -35.15
C ASP A 230 -9.81 10.14 -35.64
N ALA A 231 -8.89 10.54 -34.76
CA ALA A 231 -7.46 10.60 -35.06
C ALA A 231 -6.58 10.48 -33.81
N THR A 232 -5.34 10.03 -34.00
CA THR A 232 -4.29 10.06 -32.97
C THR A 232 -2.97 10.49 -33.58
N VAL A 233 -2.21 11.32 -32.87
CA VAL A 233 -0.86 11.70 -33.27
C VAL A 233 0.12 10.63 -32.79
N ARG A 234 0.69 9.89 -33.73
CA ARG A 234 1.67 8.84 -33.46
C ARG A 234 3.01 9.41 -33.02
N GLN A 235 3.57 8.77 -32.00
CA GLN A 235 4.95 8.97 -31.55
C GLN A 235 5.86 7.81 -31.99
N PHE A 236 7.18 8.02 -31.93
CA PHE A 236 8.19 7.03 -32.28
C PHE A 236 9.15 6.75 -31.11
N PRO A 237 8.71 6.09 -30.03
CA PRO A 237 9.53 5.83 -28.84
C PRO A 237 10.81 5.05 -29.15
N ALA A 238 10.77 4.14 -30.12
CA ALA A 238 11.96 3.40 -30.55
C ALA A 238 13.00 4.31 -31.23
N GLU A 239 12.57 5.30 -32.03
CA GLU A 239 13.48 6.30 -32.61
C GLU A 239 14.09 7.17 -31.51
N ILE A 240 13.29 7.59 -30.52
CA ILE A 240 13.76 8.35 -29.35
C ILE A 240 14.79 7.53 -28.56
N GLY A 241 14.50 6.27 -28.25
CA GLY A 241 15.38 5.42 -27.44
C GLY A 241 16.73 5.15 -28.11
N ARG A 242 16.71 4.81 -29.41
CA ARG A 242 17.91 4.64 -30.23
C ARG A 242 18.72 5.95 -30.29
N GLY A 243 18.06 7.07 -30.58
CA GLY A 243 18.71 8.37 -30.67
C GLY A 243 19.27 8.87 -29.33
N ALA A 244 18.57 8.63 -28.22
CA ALA A 244 19.02 8.98 -26.87
C ALA A 244 20.32 8.27 -26.52
N LEU A 245 20.42 6.99 -26.85
CA LEU A 245 21.66 6.26 -26.66
C LEU A 245 22.77 6.77 -27.58
N GLU A 246 22.49 7.01 -28.87
CA GLU A 246 23.50 7.54 -29.79
C GLU A 246 24.06 8.88 -29.31
N LEU A 247 23.20 9.77 -28.82
CA LEU A 247 23.60 11.03 -28.20
C LEU A 247 24.45 10.79 -26.95
N ALA A 248 24.06 9.86 -26.07
CA ALA A 248 24.82 9.54 -24.85
C ALA A 248 26.23 9.00 -25.18
N VAL A 249 26.33 8.09 -26.15
CA VAL A 249 27.61 7.55 -26.64
C VAL A 249 28.50 8.65 -27.23
N ARG A 250 27.93 9.52 -28.07
CA ARG A 250 28.67 10.65 -28.66
C ARG A 250 29.12 11.65 -27.60
N ALA A 251 28.27 11.94 -26.63
CA ALA A 251 28.60 12.81 -25.50
C ALA A 251 29.75 12.25 -24.66
N ALA A 252 29.70 10.95 -24.33
CA ALA A 252 30.76 10.25 -23.61
C ALA A 252 32.12 10.29 -24.36
N GLN A 253 32.09 10.40 -25.69
CA GLN A 253 33.27 10.54 -26.54
C GLN A 253 33.73 12.00 -26.73
N GLY A 254 33.06 12.96 -26.10
CA GLY A 254 33.37 14.39 -26.22
C GLY A 254 33.01 14.99 -27.58
N GLN A 255 32.12 14.37 -28.34
CA GLN A 255 31.67 14.90 -29.63
C GLN A 255 30.67 16.04 -29.45
N PRO A 256 30.67 17.05 -30.34
CA PRO A 256 29.68 18.12 -30.30
C PRO A 256 28.28 17.57 -30.62
N LEU A 257 27.28 18.06 -29.90
CA LEU A 257 25.88 17.69 -30.02
C LEU A 257 25.00 18.92 -30.24
N GLU A 258 23.91 18.73 -30.98
CA GLU A 258 22.81 19.69 -31.02
C GLU A 258 22.04 19.62 -29.69
N PRO A 259 21.70 20.75 -29.04
CA PRO A 259 21.01 20.76 -27.75
C PRO A 259 19.63 20.10 -27.78
N LEU A 260 18.94 20.14 -28.92
CA LEU A 260 17.59 19.59 -29.09
C LEU A 260 17.48 18.84 -30.41
N THR A 261 17.12 17.57 -30.32
CA THR A 261 16.73 16.73 -31.45
C THR A 261 15.22 16.45 -31.39
N LEU A 262 14.49 16.90 -32.41
CA LEU A 262 13.07 16.61 -32.54
C LEU A 262 12.86 15.34 -33.36
N VAL A 263 12.11 14.40 -32.79
CA VAL A 263 11.61 13.22 -33.48
C VAL A 263 10.25 13.56 -34.10
N ARG A 264 10.08 13.15 -35.36
CA ARG A 264 8.85 13.38 -36.12
C ARG A 264 7.63 12.78 -35.41
N VAL A 265 6.46 13.28 -35.77
CA VAL A 265 5.16 12.76 -35.36
C VAL A 265 4.23 12.75 -36.57
N ASP A 266 3.35 11.75 -36.65
CA ASP A 266 2.45 11.57 -37.78
C ASP A 266 1.00 11.49 -37.31
N LEU A 267 0.07 12.05 -38.07
CA LEU A 267 -1.35 11.93 -37.77
C LEU A 267 -1.91 10.63 -38.35
N LEU A 268 -2.46 9.78 -37.48
CA LEU A 268 -3.17 8.58 -37.88
C LEU A 268 -4.69 8.80 -37.82
N THR A 269 -5.38 8.35 -38.87
CA THR A 269 -6.84 8.39 -39.01
C THR A 269 -7.32 7.04 -39.54
N ALA A 270 -8.64 6.82 -39.58
CA ALA A 270 -9.19 5.61 -40.18
C ALA A 270 -8.69 5.33 -41.60
N GLY A 271 -8.40 6.38 -42.39
CA GLY A 271 -7.89 6.26 -43.76
C GLY A 271 -6.40 5.90 -43.86
N THR A 272 -5.60 6.14 -42.82
CA THR A 272 -4.15 5.88 -42.80
C THR A 272 -3.75 4.71 -41.91
N LEU A 273 -4.72 4.08 -41.22
CA LEU A 273 -4.49 2.91 -40.35
C LEU A 273 -3.85 1.72 -41.09
N ALA A 274 -4.26 1.46 -42.33
CA ALA A 274 -3.74 0.32 -43.11
C ALA A 274 -2.23 0.44 -43.35
N ASP A 275 -1.77 1.65 -43.71
CA ASP A 275 -0.35 1.94 -43.92
C ASP A 275 0.44 1.89 -42.60
N ALA A 276 -0.19 2.28 -41.48
CA ALA A 276 0.41 2.21 -40.15
C ALA A 276 0.49 0.78 -39.58
N THR A 277 -0.27 -0.18 -40.12
CA THR A 277 -0.40 -1.54 -39.58
C THR A 277 0.92 -2.34 -39.63
N LEU A 278 1.78 -2.06 -40.60
CA LEU A 278 3.10 -2.68 -40.73
C LEU A 278 4.05 -2.27 -39.61
N ASP A 279 4.06 -1.00 -39.23
CA ASP A 279 4.93 -0.53 -38.15
C ASP A 279 4.38 -0.90 -36.76
N LEU A 280 3.07 -1.09 -36.63
CA LEU A 280 2.41 -1.57 -35.42
C LEU A 280 2.87 -2.96 -34.99
N LEU A 281 3.39 -3.77 -35.91
CA LEU A 281 4.04 -5.05 -35.60
C LEU A 281 5.29 -4.85 -34.72
N GLU A 282 5.94 -3.69 -34.75
CA GLU A 282 7.07 -3.38 -33.86
C GLU A 282 6.66 -3.24 -32.39
N LEU A 283 5.39 -2.90 -32.11
CA LEU A 283 4.87 -2.81 -30.74
C LEU A 283 4.56 -4.20 -30.14
N PHE A 284 4.36 -5.21 -31.00
CA PHE A 284 3.88 -6.53 -30.61
C PHE A 284 4.80 -7.26 -29.60
N PRO A 285 6.14 -7.27 -29.76
CA PRO A 285 7.04 -7.87 -28.78
C PRO A 285 7.00 -7.17 -27.42
N ALA A 286 6.86 -5.84 -27.39
CA ALA A 286 6.75 -5.08 -26.16
C ALA A 286 5.42 -5.33 -25.45
N MET A 287 4.30 -5.42 -26.18
CA MET A 287 3.01 -5.80 -25.60
C MET A 287 3.04 -7.20 -25.00
N LEU A 288 3.64 -8.19 -25.68
CA LEU A 288 3.79 -9.54 -25.15
C LEU A 288 4.63 -9.56 -23.87
N ARG A 289 5.74 -8.80 -23.83
CA ARG A 289 6.53 -8.64 -22.61
C ARG A 289 5.72 -8.00 -21.49
N ASN A 290 5.01 -6.91 -21.74
CA ASN A 290 4.18 -6.26 -20.73
C ASN A 290 3.10 -7.18 -20.15
N VAL A 291 2.44 -8.00 -20.99
CA VAL A 291 1.48 -9.02 -20.50
C VAL A 291 2.16 -10.07 -19.63
N VAL A 292 3.36 -10.51 -20.00
CA VAL A 292 4.15 -11.47 -19.21
C VAL A 292 4.61 -10.84 -17.89
N ASP A 293 5.11 -9.62 -17.92
CA ASP A 293 5.64 -8.89 -16.77
C ASP A 293 4.52 -8.47 -15.81
N SER A 294 3.36 -8.03 -16.31
CA SER A 294 2.17 -7.75 -15.50
C SER A 294 1.66 -9.02 -14.79
N ARG A 295 1.70 -10.17 -15.48
CA ARG A 295 1.40 -11.46 -14.86
C ARG A 295 2.43 -11.84 -13.81
N ALA A 296 3.72 -11.56 -14.06
CA ALA A 296 4.80 -11.82 -13.11
C ALA A 296 4.69 -10.91 -11.88
N ALA A 297 4.39 -9.62 -12.06
CA ALA A 297 4.17 -8.66 -10.97
C ALA A 297 2.96 -9.04 -10.12
N LEU A 298 1.83 -9.39 -10.76
CA LEU A 298 0.66 -9.87 -10.03
C LEU A 298 0.94 -11.19 -9.29
N ALA A 299 1.75 -12.08 -9.88
CA ALA A 299 2.19 -13.31 -9.22
C ALA A 299 3.12 -13.02 -8.04
N GLN A 300 4.02 -12.03 -8.15
CA GLN A 300 4.90 -11.58 -7.08
C GLN A 300 4.11 -10.95 -5.93
N GLU A 301 3.16 -10.06 -6.23
CA GLU A 301 2.30 -9.44 -5.22
C GLU A 301 1.43 -10.48 -4.50
N ARG A 302 0.83 -11.41 -5.24
CA ARG A 302 0.12 -12.56 -4.65
C ARG A 302 1.04 -13.44 -3.81
N GLY A 303 2.27 -13.66 -4.25
CA GLY A 303 3.29 -14.42 -3.52
C GLY A 303 3.73 -13.72 -2.23
N LEU A 304 3.87 -12.40 -2.27
CA LEU A 304 4.20 -11.57 -1.10
C LEU A 304 3.06 -11.58 -0.09
N LEU A 305 1.82 -11.32 -0.53
CA LEU A 305 0.63 -11.40 0.33
C LEU A 305 0.51 -12.77 0.96
N ARG A 306 0.73 -13.85 0.18
CA ARG A 306 0.71 -15.21 0.71
C ARG A 306 1.80 -15.43 1.76
N SER A 307 3.01 -14.95 1.50
CA SER A 307 4.13 -15.06 2.43
C SER A 307 3.86 -14.32 3.74
N VAL A 308 3.26 -13.12 3.68
CA VAL A 308 2.86 -12.36 4.89
C VAL A 308 1.78 -13.10 5.67
N ILE A 309 0.76 -13.64 4.99
CA ILE A 309 -0.33 -14.40 5.62
C ILE A 309 0.20 -15.65 6.35
N ASP A 310 1.16 -16.36 5.74
CA ASP A 310 1.76 -17.57 6.31
C ASP A 310 2.88 -17.30 7.33
N ALA A 311 3.48 -16.10 7.33
CA ALA A 311 4.58 -15.72 8.22
C ALA A 311 4.13 -15.39 9.65
N VAL A 312 2.82 -15.34 9.95
CA VAL A 312 2.31 -15.09 11.31
C VAL A 312 2.10 -16.42 12.04
N PRO A 313 3.02 -16.83 12.94
CA PRO A 313 2.86 -18.05 13.71
C PRO A 313 1.74 -17.90 14.76
N ASP A 314 1.15 -19.03 15.17
CA ASP A 314 0.19 -19.15 16.28
C ASP A 314 -1.05 -18.24 16.21
N THR A 315 -1.29 -17.65 15.05
CA THR A 315 -2.45 -16.80 14.75
C THR A 315 -3.12 -17.35 13.49
N HIS A 316 -4.38 -17.72 13.60
CA HIS A 316 -5.19 -18.11 12.45
C HIS A 316 -5.64 -16.86 11.74
N LEU A 317 -5.42 -16.82 10.43
CA LEU A 317 -5.96 -15.78 9.56
C LEU A 317 -6.87 -16.45 8.56
N PHE A 318 -8.08 -15.94 8.42
CA PHE A 318 -9.03 -16.43 7.43
C PHE A 318 -9.86 -15.32 6.81
N VAL A 319 -10.28 -15.53 5.58
CA VAL A 319 -11.27 -14.70 4.89
C VAL A 319 -12.39 -15.63 4.45
N LYS A 320 -13.64 -15.24 4.67
CA LYS A 320 -14.82 -15.99 4.25
C LYS A 320 -15.79 -15.12 3.47
N ASP A 321 -16.56 -15.72 2.58
CA ASP A 321 -17.64 -15.05 1.84
C ASP A 321 -18.90 -14.85 2.69
N ARG A 322 -19.96 -14.22 2.11
CA ARG A 322 -21.26 -14.05 2.80
C ARG A 322 -21.92 -15.36 3.23
N ALA A 323 -21.63 -16.46 2.54
CA ALA A 323 -22.12 -17.79 2.90
C ALA A 323 -21.25 -18.47 3.97
N SER A 324 -20.29 -17.74 4.57
CA SER A 324 -19.35 -18.23 5.58
C SER A 324 -18.42 -19.34 5.06
N ARG A 325 -18.13 -19.33 3.74
CA ARG A 325 -17.19 -20.26 3.11
C ARG A 325 -15.78 -19.67 3.07
N PHE A 326 -14.77 -20.47 3.43
CA PHE A 326 -13.37 -20.03 3.42
C PHE A 326 -12.87 -19.69 2.01
N LEU A 327 -12.37 -18.46 1.83
CA LEU A 327 -11.71 -17.97 0.61
C LEU A 327 -10.19 -17.94 0.75
N ILE A 328 -9.70 -17.61 1.94
CA ILE A 328 -8.28 -17.56 2.28
C ILE A 328 -8.12 -18.13 3.69
N THR A 329 -7.04 -18.88 3.91
CA THR A 329 -6.58 -19.28 5.25
C THR A 329 -5.05 -19.39 5.27
N ASN A 330 -4.44 -19.41 6.46
CA ASN A 330 -3.00 -19.55 6.62
C ASN A 330 -2.56 -20.94 7.12
N ALA A 331 -1.25 -21.21 7.03
CA ALA A 331 -0.66 -22.48 7.47
C ALA A 331 -0.89 -22.78 8.96
N ALA A 332 -0.87 -21.77 9.83
CA ALA A 332 -1.12 -21.93 11.27
C ALA A 332 -2.54 -22.47 11.55
N HIS A 333 -3.53 -21.99 10.80
CA HIS A 333 -4.91 -22.48 10.90
C HIS A 333 -5.03 -23.93 10.41
N LEU A 334 -4.44 -24.27 9.27
CA LEU A 334 -4.43 -25.65 8.74
C LEU A 334 -3.81 -26.65 9.73
N HIS A 335 -2.67 -26.30 10.32
CA HIS A 335 -2.00 -27.12 11.32
C HIS A 335 -2.90 -27.39 12.54
N THR A 336 -3.66 -26.38 12.97
CA THR A 336 -4.59 -26.52 14.10
C THR A 336 -5.78 -27.41 13.76
N LEU A 337 -6.28 -27.33 12.52
CA LEU A 337 -7.36 -28.19 12.04
C LEU A 337 -6.89 -29.63 11.73
N GLY A 338 -5.58 -29.89 11.73
CA GLY A 338 -5.02 -31.19 11.35
C GLY A 338 -5.19 -31.49 9.86
N LEU A 339 -5.38 -30.47 9.02
CA LEU A 339 -5.60 -30.63 7.59
C LEU A 339 -4.30 -30.44 6.79
N PRO A 340 -3.99 -31.34 5.84
CA PRO A 340 -2.70 -31.33 5.15
C PRO A 340 -2.62 -30.31 4.00
N ARG A 341 -3.75 -29.86 3.43
CA ARG A 341 -3.75 -28.95 2.28
C ARG A 341 -4.77 -27.83 2.42
N LEU A 342 -4.45 -26.69 1.81
CA LEU A 342 -5.33 -25.52 1.75
C LEU A 342 -6.66 -25.85 1.05
N ASP A 343 -6.60 -26.65 -0.02
CA ASP A 343 -7.75 -27.10 -0.81
C ASP A 343 -8.77 -27.89 0.02
N ASP A 344 -8.35 -28.44 1.18
CA ASP A 344 -9.25 -29.16 2.09
C ASP A 344 -10.16 -28.21 2.88
N VAL A 345 -9.87 -26.91 2.88
CA VAL A 345 -10.62 -25.87 3.62
C VAL A 345 -11.35 -24.91 2.69
N LEU A 346 -10.74 -24.54 1.55
CA LEU A 346 -11.32 -23.55 0.65
C LEU A 346 -12.70 -23.96 0.12
N GLY A 347 -13.64 -23.02 0.13
CA GLY A 347 -15.04 -23.21 -0.31
C GLY A 347 -15.95 -23.92 0.71
N LYS A 348 -15.40 -24.44 1.81
CA LYS A 348 -16.18 -25.10 2.87
C LYS A 348 -16.53 -24.12 3.99
N THR A 349 -17.55 -24.45 4.77
CA THR A 349 -17.96 -23.76 6.00
C THR A 349 -17.35 -24.42 7.23
N ASP A 350 -17.35 -23.76 8.40
CA ASP A 350 -16.85 -24.37 9.65
C ASP A 350 -17.63 -25.63 10.02
N MET A 351 -18.91 -25.71 9.68
CA MET A 351 -19.75 -26.90 9.92
C MET A 351 -19.28 -28.11 9.13
N GLU A 352 -18.72 -27.90 7.94
CA GLU A 352 -18.18 -28.96 7.07
C GLU A 352 -16.78 -29.41 7.50
N ILE A 353 -16.05 -28.57 8.25
CA ILE A 353 -14.66 -28.81 8.67
C ILE A 353 -14.58 -29.31 10.11
N THR A 354 -15.33 -28.69 11.01
CA THR A 354 -15.33 -28.94 12.45
C THR A 354 -16.77 -28.92 12.97
N PRO A 355 -17.56 -29.96 12.69
CA PRO A 355 -18.97 -30.02 13.11
C PRO A 355 -19.11 -30.02 14.63
N GLY A 356 -20.02 -29.19 15.15
CA GLY A 356 -20.35 -29.11 16.56
C GLY A 356 -20.97 -27.77 16.97
N PRO A 357 -21.36 -27.61 18.26
CA PRO A 357 -22.03 -26.39 18.75
C PRO A 357 -21.23 -25.09 18.55
N LEU A 358 -19.90 -25.21 18.45
CA LEU A 358 -19.01 -24.09 18.24
C LEU A 358 -19.09 -23.54 16.79
N ALA A 359 -19.32 -24.41 15.80
CA ALA A 359 -19.47 -24.00 14.41
C ALA A 359 -20.78 -23.21 14.18
N GLU A 360 -21.87 -23.58 14.88
CA GLU A 360 -23.13 -22.82 14.87
C GLU A 360 -22.94 -21.42 15.46
N GLN A 361 -22.19 -21.34 16.56
CA GLN A 361 -21.84 -20.05 17.17
C GLN A 361 -20.98 -19.20 16.23
N TYR A 362 -19.97 -19.78 15.58
CA TYR A 362 -19.15 -19.07 14.61
C TYR A 362 -19.97 -18.50 13.47
N PHE A 363 -20.88 -19.30 12.90
CA PHE A 363 -21.78 -18.86 11.86
C PHE A 363 -22.66 -17.69 12.32
N ALA A 364 -23.26 -17.78 13.52
CA ALA A 364 -24.10 -16.72 14.06
C ALA A 364 -23.32 -15.40 14.27
N ASP A 365 -22.13 -15.47 14.88
CA ASP A 365 -21.26 -14.32 15.08
C ASP A 365 -20.82 -13.71 13.73
N GLU A 366 -20.56 -14.53 12.71
CA GLU A 366 -20.16 -14.10 11.37
C GLU A 366 -21.30 -13.40 10.62
N GLN A 367 -22.51 -13.99 10.63
CA GLN A 367 -23.68 -13.36 10.01
C GLN A 367 -24.00 -12.03 10.70
N ALA A 368 -23.92 -11.95 12.03
CA ALA A 368 -24.14 -10.71 12.75
C ALA A 368 -23.15 -9.60 12.34
N VAL A 369 -21.86 -9.92 12.18
CA VAL A 369 -20.84 -8.96 11.69
C VAL A 369 -21.13 -8.52 10.26
N MET A 370 -21.53 -9.44 9.38
CA MET A 370 -21.77 -9.15 7.97
C MET A 370 -23.06 -8.36 7.72
N ASP A 371 -24.12 -8.62 8.51
CA ASP A 371 -25.41 -7.96 8.38
C ASP A 371 -25.42 -6.58 9.05
N SER A 372 -24.79 -6.46 10.21
CA SER A 372 -24.68 -5.16 10.91
C SER A 372 -23.59 -4.26 10.33
N GLY A 373 -22.56 -4.85 9.71
CA GLY A 373 -21.35 -4.14 9.29
C GLY A 373 -20.48 -3.65 10.46
N VAL A 374 -20.77 -4.09 11.70
CA VAL A 374 -20.03 -3.73 12.91
C VAL A 374 -19.00 -4.83 13.22
N PRO A 375 -17.72 -4.47 13.43
CA PRO A 375 -16.69 -5.42 13.85
C PRO A 375 -16.98 -6.12 15.18
N LEU A 376 -16.60 -7.38 15.27
CA LEU A 376 -16.46 -8.12 16.52
C LEU A 376 -14.99 -8.13 16.91
N HIS A 377 -14.65 -7.61 18.10
CA HIS A 377 -13.27 -7.57 18.58
C HIS A 377 -13.08 -8.42 19.83
N ASP A 378 -11.91 -9.03 19.94
CA ASP A 378 -11.37 -9.65 21.15
C ASP A 378 -12.32 -10.64 21.84
N ARG A 379 -13.07 -11.41 21.05
CA ARG A 379 -13.94 -12.46 21.58
C ARG A 379 -13.08 -13.64 22.02
N VAL A 380 -13.17 -14.01 23.30
CA VAL A 380 -12.53 -15.21 23.82
C VAL A 380 -13.37 -16.44 23.48
N GLU A 381 -12.79 -17.38 22.76
CA GLU A 381 -13.44 -18.60 22.26
C GLU A 381 -12.72 -19.84 22.83
N PRO A 382 -13.39 -20.66 23.65
CA PRO A 382 -12.84 -21.92 24.13
C PRO A 382 -12.99 -22.99 23.04
N VAL A 383 -11.88 -23.52 22.55
CA VAL A 383 -11.84 -24.55 21.51
C VAL A 383 -11.32 -25.86 22.12
N ILE A 384 -11.99 -26.97 21.81
CA ILE A 384 -11.52 -28.31 22.18
C ILE A 384 -10.91 -28.95 20.93
N ILE A 385 -9.61 -29.22 20.97
CA ILE A 385 -8.87 -29.81 19.85
C ILE A 385 -9.11 -31.32 19.82
N GLN A 386 -9.78 -31.81 18.77
CA GLN A 386 -10.00 -33.25 18.57
C GLN A 386 -8.84 -33.90 17.80
N PRO A 387 -8.47 -35.17 18.10
CA PRO A 387 -9.08 -36.07 19.09
C PRO A 387 -8.50 -35.92 20.51
N SER A 388 -7.50 -35.05 20.71
CA SER A 388 -6.75 -34.93 21.97
C SER A 388 -7.60 -34.53 23.18
N GLY A 389 -8.73 -33.85 22.96
CA GLY A 389 -9.55 -33.27 24.02
C GLY A 389 -8.90 -32.05 24.70
N GLU A 390 -7.75 -31.59 24.21
CA GLU A 390 -7.04 -30.43 24.75
C GLU A 390 -7.89 -29.17 24.59
N ARG A 391 -8.09 -28.44 25.69
CA ARG A 391 -8.79 -27.16 25.67
C ARG A 391 -7.80 -26.04 25.40
N ARG A 392 -8.10 -25.21 24.41
CA ARG A 392 -7.37 -23.99 24.07
C ARG A 392 -8.29 -22.79 24.11
N TRP A 393 -7.72 -21.62 24.36
CA TRP A 393 -8.43 -20.34 24.30
C TRP A 393 -7.90 -19.53 23.14
N TYR A 394 -8.83 -19.02 22.34
CA TYR A 394 -8.53 -18.16 21.21
C TYR A 394 -9.13 -16.79 21.42
N LEU A 395 -8.38 -15.75 21.09
CA LEU A 395 -8.85 -14.38 21.04
C LEU A 395 -9.13 -14.03 19.58
N THR A 396 -10.42 -13.99 19.22
CA THR A 396 -10.88 -13.85 17.84
C THR A 396 -11.48 -12.47 17.58
N SER A 397 -11.02 -11.82 16.52
CA SER A 397 -11.62 -10.61 15.95
C SER A 397 -12.11 -10.88 14.53
N LYS A 398 -13.29 -10.37 14.19
CA LYS A 398 -13.94 -10.51 12.88
C LYS A 398 -14.39 -9.13 12.37
N VAL A 399 -14.00 -8.78 11.15
CA VAL A 399 -14.32 -7.49 10.50
C VAL A 399 -14.99 -7.71 9.15
N PRO A 400 -15.98 -6.88 8.76
CA PRO A 400 -16.65 -7.03 7.47
C PRO A 400 -15.70 -6.72 6.31
N LEU A 401 -15.68 -7.59 5.30
CA LEU A 401 -14.97 -7.39 4.05
C LEU A 401 -15.91 -6.65 3.09
N ARG A 402 -15.42 -5.57 2.47
CA ARG A 402 -16.20 -4.74 1.54
C ARG A 402 -15.58 -4.73 0.15
N ASP A 403 -16.42 -4.68 -0.88
CA ASP A 403 -15.97 -4.42 -2.25
C ASP A 403 -15.77 -2.92 -2.53
N ALA A 404 -15.35 -2.58 -3.76
CA ALA A 404 -15.11 -1.22 -4.20
C ALA A 404 -16.35 -0.31 -4.16
N SER A 405 -17.56 -0.89 -4.12
CA SER A 405 -18.82 -0.15 -3.98
C SER A 405 -19.22 0.09 -2.50
N GLY A 406 -18.45 -0.47 -1.56
CA GLY A 406 -18.72 -0.40 -0.12
C GLY A 406 -19.66 -1.50 0.39
N ALA A 407 -20.14 -2.39 -0.48
CA ALA A 407 -21.03 -3.49 -0.11
C ALA A 407 -20.24 -4.59 0.64
N VAL A 408 -20.84 -5.14 1.69
CA VAL A 408 -20.21 -6.24 2.46
C VAL A 408 -20.29 -7.54 1.65
N THR A 409 -19.14 -8.11 1.31
CA THR A 409 -19.02 -9.33 0.49
C THR A 409 -18.58 -10.55 1.30
N GLY A 410 -18.19 -10.35 2.56
CA GLY A 410 -17.73 -11.41 3.45
C GLY A 410 -17.18 -10.84 4.76
N HIS A 411 -16.25 -11.55 5.39
CA HIS A 411 -15.50 -11.04 6.54
C HIS A 411 -14.05 -11.55 6.56
N VAL A 412 -13.22 -10.83 7.30
CA VAL A 412 -11.85 -11.23 7.64
C VAL A 412 -11.81 -11.54 9.13
N GLY A 413 -11.22 -12.68 9.49
CA GLY A 413 -11.04 -13.11 10.87
C GLY A 413 -9.58 -13.32 11.22
N ILE A 414 -9.22 -12.93 12.44
CA ILE A 414 -7.92 -13.19 13.06
C ILE A 414 -8.19 -13.83 14.42
N SER A 415 -7.56 -14.97 14.69
CA SER A 415 -7.71 -15.70 15.93
C SER A 415 -6.35 -16.06 16.52
N ARG A 416 -6.03 -15.54 17.71
CA ARG A 416 -4.75 -15.79 18.38
C ARG A 416 -4.92 -16.77 19.52
N ASN A 417 -4.05 -17.77 19.61
CA ASN A 417 -4.03 -18.65 20.78
C ASN A 417 -3.51 -17.87 22.02
N ILE A 418 -4.36 -17.74 23.04
CA ILE A 418 -4.06 -17.08 24.33
C ILE A 418 -4.06 -18.07 25.51
N THR A 419 -3.91 -19.36 25.23
CA THR A 419 -3.92 -20.42 26.25
C THR A 419 -2.83 -20.20 27.30
N SER A 420 -1.60 -19.88 26.89
CA SER A 420 -0.50 -19.60 27.83
C SER A 420 -0.79 -18.38 28.71
N LEU A 421 -1.40 -17.34 28.14
CA LEU A 421 -1.81 -16.16 28.89
C LEU A 421 -2.89 -16.52 29.92
N LYS A 422 -3.89 -17.33 29.53
CA LYS A 422 -4.94 -17.79 30.44
C LYS A 422 -4.40 -18.63 31.58
N LEU A 423 -3.50 -19.57 31.30
CA LEU A 423 -2.86 -20.38 32.34
C LEU A 423 -1.99 -19.53 33.28
N ALA A 424 -1.26 -18.54 32.74
CA ALA A 424 -0.47 -17.62 33.56
C ALA A 424 -1.35 -16.70 34.41
N GLU A 425 -2.50 -16.26 33.91
CA GLU A 425 -3.50 -15.52 34.68
C GLU A 425 -4.02 -16.35 35.87
N GLU A 426 -4.39 -17.61 35.61
CA GLU A 426 -4.87 -18.55 36.65
C GLU A 426 -3.78 -18.84 37.69
N GLU A 427 -2.53 -19.07 37.27
CA GLU A 427 -1.40 -19.30 38.18
C GLU A 427 -1.11 -18.06 39.04
N ARG A 428 -1.13 -16.87 38.43
CA ARG A 428 -0.93 -15.60 39.15
C ARG A 428 -2.02 -15.38 40.19
N GLU A 429 -3.28 -15.66 39.86
CA GLU A 429 -4.39 -15.58 40.81
C GLU A 429 -4.21 -16.58 41.97
N HIS A 430 -3.76 -17.80 41.67
CA HIS A 430 -3.46 -18.80 42.69
C HIS A 430 -2.34 -18.35 43.64
N LEU A 431 -1.22 -17.87 43.10
CA LEU A 431 -0.09 -17.37 43.88
C LEU A 431 -0.47 -16.14 44.71
N GLN A 432 -1.29 -15.22 44.16
CA GLN A 432 -1.79 -14.08 44.92
C GLN A 432 -2.66 -14.52 46.11
N ALA A 433 -3.55 -15.49 45.91
CA ALA A 433 -4.34 -16.06 46.99
C ALA A 433 -3.46 -16.70 48.07
N GLU A 434 -2.37 -17.36 47.69
CA GLU A 434 -1.39 -17.94 48.62
C GLU A 434 -0.60 -16.88 49.39
N VAL A 435 -0.13 -15.81 48.74
CA VAL A 435 0.55 -14.69 49.41
C VAL A 435 -0.37 -14.01 50.41
N ILE A 436 -1.64 -13.73 50.04
CA ILE A 436 -2.63 -13.15 50.95
C ILE A 436 -2.82 -14.06 52.17
N ARG A 437 -2.90 -15.38 51.95
CA ARG A 437 -3.02 -16.35 53.04
C ARG A 437 -1.80 -16.33 53.97
N MET A 438 -0.59 -16.27 53.42
CA MET A 438 0.65 -16.20 54.21
C MET A 438 0.77 -14.88 54.99
N GLN A 439 0.48 -13.74 54.37
CA GLN A 439 0.46 -12.44 55.04
C GLN A 439 -0.57 -12.40 56.17
N GLY A 440 -1.77 -12.95 55.95
CA GLY A 440 -2.79 -13.07 56.99
C GLY A 440 -2.37 -13.97 58.17
N ASN A 441 -1.47 -14.92 57.96
CA ASN A 441 -0.87 -15.72 59.02
C ASN A 441 0.25 -14.96 59.74
N MET A 442 1.15 -14.30 59.01
CA MET A 442 2.22 -13.49 59.61
C MET A 442 1.69 -12.30 60.40
N LEU A 443 0.65 -11.61 59.93
CA LEU A 443 0.00 -10.53 60.67
C LEU A 443 -0.61 -11.03 61.99
N ARG A 444 -1.14 -12.25 62.01
CA ARG A 444 -1.63 -12.89 63.25
C ARG A 444 -0.50 -13.33 64.18
N GLU A 445 0.67 -13.66 63.64
CA GLU A 445 1.88 -13.90 64.45
C GLU A 445 2.47 -12.59 64.98
N LEU A 446 2.41 -11.47 64.26
CA LEU A 446 2.92 -10.19 64.75
C LEU A 446 1.93 -9.46 65.67
N SER A 447 0.63 -9.63 65.44
CA SER A 447 -0.42 -9.05 66.27
C SER A 447 -0.50 -9.83 67.59
N THR A 448 -0.23 -9.15 68.69
CA THR A 448 -0.42 -9.69 70.04
C THR A 448 -1.49 -8.85 70.75
N PRO A 449 -2.75 -8.93 70.31
CA PRO A 449 -3.78 -8.04 70.79
C PRO A 449 -4.09 -8.34 72.24
N LEU A 450 -4.31 -7.29 73.02
CA LEU A 450 -4.74 -7.42 74.41
C LEU A 450 -6.28 -7.34 74.44
N ILE A 451 -6.92 -8.46 74.78
CA ILE A 451 -8.38 -8.62 74.70
C ILE A 451 -8.96 -8.60 76.12
N PRO A 452 -9.80 -7.62 76.48
CA PRO A 452 -10.49 -7.63 77.76
C PRO A 452 -11.59 -8.69 77.77
N ILE A 453 -11.64 -9.53 78.81
CA ILE A 453 -12.69 -10.54 78.99
C ILE A 453 -13.60 -10.19 80.19
N SER A 454 -13.09 -9.43 81.16
CA SER A 454 -13.89 -8.74 82.18
C SER A 454 -13.16 -7.47 82.65
N ASP A 455 -13.80 -6.67 83.51
CA ASP A 455 -13.24 -5.40 84.01
C ASP A 455 -11.86 -5.57 84.68
N ASP A 456 -11.58 -6.73 85.27
CA ASP A 456 -10.34 -7.02 85.99
C ASP A 456 -9.42 -8.03 85.28
N VAL A 457 -9.80 -8.56 84.10
CA VAL A 457 -9.08 -9.64 83.42
C VAL A 457 -8.85 -9.35 81.93
N LEU A 458 -7.57 -9.34 81.54
CA LEU A 458 -7.13 -9.22 80.15
C LEU A 458 -6.55 -10.56 79.68
N VAL A 459 -6.71 -10.86 78.39
CA VAL A 459 -6.12 -12.03 77.76
C VAL A 459 -5.31 -11.61 76.55
N MET A 460 -4.09 -12.12 76.45
CA MET A 460 -3.22 -11.90 75.32
C MET A 460 -2.86 -13.24 74.69
N PRO A 461 -3.43 -13.59 73.53
CA PRO A 461 -3.04 -14.77 72.79
C PRO A 461 -1.68 -14.55 72.12
N LEU A 462 -0.75 -15.48 72.40
CA LEU A 462 0.56 -15.53 71.81
C LEU A 462 0.57 -16.63 70.74
N ILE A 463 0.85 -16.23 69.50
CA ILE A 463 0.90 -17.15 68.35
C ILE A 463 2.28 -17.04 67.70
N GLY A 464 2.86 -18.18 67.31
CA GLY A 464 4.12 -18.26 66.59
C GLY A 464 5.36 -18.14 67.47
N THR A 465 6.50 -17.77 66.89
CA THR A 465 7.81 -17.82 67.56
C THR A 465 8.05 -16.60 68.47
N LEU A 466 8.55 -16.83 69.69
CA LEU A 466 8.92 -15.76 70.62
C LEU A 466 10.42 -15.51 70.54
N SER A 467 10.81 -14.32 70.07
CA SER A 467 12.18 -13.81 70.15
C SER A 467 12.33 -12.81 71.29
N GLU A 468 13.54 -12.54 71.75
CA GLU A 468 13.81 -11.56 72.82
C GLU A 468 13.20 -10.18 72.53
N GLN A 469 13.35 -9.69 71.29
CA GLN A 469 12.76 -8.43 70.84
C GLN A 469 11.23 -8.48 70.87
N ARG A 470 10.61 -9.59 70.46
CA ARG A 470 9.15 -9.75 70.48
C ARG A 470 8.63 -9.85 71.91
N THR A 471 9.37 -10.50 72.81
CA THR A 471 9.04 -10.58 74.24
C THR A 471 9.03 -9.20 74.89
N GLN A 472 10.00 -8.33 74.58
CA GLN A 472 9.99 -6.94 75.06
C GLN A 472 8.74 -6.18 74.60
N GLN A 473 8.41 -6.28 73.30
CA GLN A 473 7.23 -5.60 72.74
C GLN A 473 5.91 -6.12 73.32
N ILE A 474 5.85 -7.43 73.61
CA ILE A 474 4.73 -8.07 74.31
C ILE A 474 4.60 -7.48 75.73
N LEU A 475 5.69 -7.39 76.49
CA LEU A 475 5.69 -6.81 77.83
C LEU A 475 5.28 -5.33 77.83
N GLU A 476 5.78 -4.52 76.89
CA GLU A 476 5.38 -3.12 76.77
C GLU A 476 3.88 -2.99 76.51
N THR A 477 3.36 -3.75 75.54
CA THR A 477 1.92 -3.76 75.21
C THR A 477 1.07 -4.25 76.39
N LEU A 478 1.55 -5.26 77.12
CA LEU A 478 0.91 -5.78 78.33
C LEU A 478 0.85 -4.71 79.41
N LEU A 479 1.97 -4.06 79.73
CA LEU A 479 2.05 -3.06 80.79
C LEU A 479 1.21 -1.82 80.48
N GLU A 480 1.28 -1.33 79.25
CA GLU A 480 0.41 -0.23 78.79
C GLU A 480 -1.07 -0.62 78.89
N GLY A 481 -1.42 -1.82 78.42
CA GLY A 481 -2.78 -2.35 78.46
C GLY A 481 -3.33 -2.54 79.87
N ILE A 482 -2.52 -3.12 80.77
CA ILE A 482 -2.85 -3.27 82.20
C ILE A 482 -3.06 -1.91 82.84
N SER A 483 -2.17 -0.95 82.59
CA SER A 483 -2.28 0.38 83.18
C SER A 483 -3.50 1.16 82.65
N ALA A 484 -3.84 0.99 81.38
CA ALA A 484 -4.97 1.68 80.77
C ALA A 484 -6.32 1.06 81.17
N ALA A 485 -6.39 -0.27 81.29
CA ALA A 485 -7.62 -0.98 81.65
C ALA A 485 -7.80 -1.14 83.17
N GLY A 486 -6.76 -0.96 83.98
CA GLY A 486 -6.80 -1.16 85.43
C GLY A 486 -6.91 -2.62 85.88
N ALA A 487 -6.59 -3.57 84.99
CA ALA A 487 -6.81 -4.99 85.26
C ALA A 487 -5.86 -5.56 86.32
N ALA A 488 -6.38 -6.46 87.16
CA ALA A 488 -5.60 -7.14 88.20
C ALA A 488 -4.98 -8.47 87.72
N ILE A 489 -5.55 -9.09 86.68
CA ILE A 489 -5.15 -10.40 86.18
C ILE A 489 -4.92 -10.33 84.68
N VAL A 490 -3.81 -10.90 84.20
CA VAL A 490 -3.58 -11.13 82.77
C VAL A 490 -3.31 -12.59 82.49
N ILE A 491 -4.01 -13.14 81.49
CA ILE A 491 -3.79 -14.49 80.99
C ILE A 491 -3.00 -14.39 79.69
N LEU A 492 -1.79 -14.97 79.70
CA LEU A 492 -1.01 -15.18 78.47
C LEU A 492 -1.40 -16.54 77.90
N ASP A 493 -2.14 -16.54 76.79
CA ASP A 493 -2.48 -17.78 76.11
C ASP A 493 -1.33 -18.18 75.19
N ILE A 494 -0.48 -19.09 75.67
CA ILE A 494 0.69 -19.60 74.96
C ILE A 494 0.38 -20.82 74.08
N THR A 495 -0.90 -21.21 73.93
CA THR A 495 -1.26 -22.41 73.17
C THR A 495 -0.84 -22.34 71.69
N GLY A 496 -0.70 -21.13 71.15
CA GLY A 496 -0.23 -20.88 69.78
C GLY A 496 1.29 -20.80 69.62
N VAL A 497 2.08 -21.00 70.70
CA VAL A 497 3.55 -20.90 70.68
C VAL A 497 4.18 -22.30 70.62
N PRO A 498 4.84 -22.67 69.50
CA PRO A 498 5.34 -24.04 69.31
C PRO A 498 6.61 -24.36 70.13
N LEU A 499 7.38 -23.35 70.54
CA LEU A 499 8.61 -23.54 71.31
C LEU A 499 8.86 -22.30 72.19
N VAL A 500 9.10 -22.52 73.48
CA VAL A 500 9.46 -21.47 74.45
C VAL A 500 10.82 -21.82 75.02
N ASP A 501 11.83 -20.99 74.76
CA ASP A 501 13.15 -21.18 75.36
C ASP A 501 13.21 -20.66 76.82
N THR A 502 14.25 -21.06 77.54
CA THR A 502 14.40 -20.76 78.97
C THR A 502 14.70 -19.28 79.24
N GLN A 503 15.27 -18.54 78.29
CA GLN A 503 15.54 -17.11 78.45
C GLN A 503 14.25 -16.29 78.29
N VAL A 504 13.44 -16.60 77.28
CA VAL A 504 12.14 -16.00 77.02
C VAL A 504 11.15 -16.30 78.16
N ALA A 505 11.10 -17.54 78.66
CA ALA A 505 10.26 -17.90 79.80
C ALA A 505 10.58 -17.06 81.04
N ASN A 506 11.88 -16.85 81.31
CA ASN A 506 12.33 -16.03 82.45
C ASN A 506 12.00 -14.54 82.28
N ALA A 507 11.97 -14.03 81.04
CA ALA A 507 11.61 -12.65 80.76
C ALA A 507 10.10 -12.39 80.93
N LEU A 508 9.24 -13.37 80.64
CA LEU A 508 7.78 -13.26 80.80
C LEU A 508 7.30 -13.41 82.25
N ILE A 509 8.11 -14.03 83.13
CA ILE A 509 7.75 -14.30 84.55
C ILE A 509 8.28 -13.21 85.50
N ARG A 510 9.16 -12.32 85.03
CA ARG A 510 9.67 -11.16 85.79
C ARG A 510 8.73 -9.98 85.70
#